data_AF-A0A2N2HUB7-F1
#
_entry.id   AF-A0A2N2HUB7-F1
#
_cell.length_a   1.000
_cell.length_b   1.000
_cell.length_c   1.000
_cell.angle_alpha   90.00
_cell.angle_beta   90.00
_cell.angle_gamma   90.00
#
_symmetry.space_group_name_H-M   'P 1'
#
loop_
_entity.id
_entity.type
_entity.pdbx_description
1 polymer ?
#
loop_
_entity_poly.entity_id
_entity_poly.type
_entity_poly.pdbx_seq_one_letter_code
_entity_poly.pdbx_strand_id
1 'polypeptide(L)'
;MNDIPELTEQAFSRAISRKQRKRLMDGRFERGEDFVALRRFVGLSQARFAEALGISVYTLRNWEQGRRKPEGAAIALLRIAARHPKIVRENLASAA
;
A
#
# COMPACT_ATOMS: atom_id res chain seq x y z
N MET A 1 -12.53 19.53 -10.77
CA MET A 1 -11.23 19.65 -10.07
C MET A 1 -10.76 18.24 -9.77
N ASN A 2 -10.05 17.57 -10.69
CA ASN A 2 -9.39 16.28 -10.42
C ASN A 2 -8.46 15.87 -11.58
N ASP A 3 -7.61 16.80 -12.03
CA ASP A 3 -6.34 16.36 -12.61
C ASP A 3 -5.44 16.02 -11.44
N ILE A 4 -5.66 14.84 -10.87
CA ILE A 4 -4.74 14.25 -9.89
C ILE A 4 -3.59 13.76 -10.77
N PRO A 5 -2.42 14.45 -10.76
CA PRO A 5 -1.30 13.98 -11.55
C PRO A 5 -1.01 12.56 -11.12
N GLU A 6 -0.65 11.68 -12.05
CA GLU A 6 -0.10 10.37 -11.71
C GLU A 6 0.87 10.57 -10.53
N LEU A 7 0.63 9.87 -9.41
CA LEU A 7 1.50 9.91 -8.24
C LEU A 7 2.83 9.30 -8.68
N THR A 8 3.71 10.15 -9.20
CA THR A 8 4.86 9.74 -9.99
C THR A 8 5.82 8.90 -9.15
N GLU A 9 6.61 8.06 -9.81
CA GLU A 9 7.73 7.35 -9.20
C GLU A 9 8.64 8.29 -8.39
N GLN A 10 8.71 9.57 -8.78
CA GLN A 10 9.47 10.61 -8.08
C GLN A 10 8.86 10.97 -6.71
N ALA A 11 7.54 11.04 -6.59
CA ALA A 11 6.85 11.26 -5.32
C ALA A 11 7.01 10.04 -4.38
N PHE A 12 6.90 8.82 -4.92
CA PHE A 12 7.24 7.59 -4.19
C PHE A 12 8.68 7.61 -3.72
N SER A 13 9.56 8.17 -4.55
CA SER A 13 10.98 8.19 -4.29
C SER A 13 11.40 9.12 -3.16
N ARG A 14 10.63 10.17 -2.91
CA ARG A 14 10.86 11.12 -1.80
C ARG A 14 10.23 10.64 -0.49
N ALA A 15 9.07 9.99 -0.56
CA ALA A 15 8.32 9.57 0.63
C ALA A 15 8.89 8.33 1.33
N ILE A 16 9.59 7.46 0.57
CA ILE A 16 10.09 6.17 1.08
C ILE A 16 11.58 6.03 0.75
N SER A 17 12.36 5.61 1.74
CA SER A 17 13.80 5.38 1.58
C SER A 17 14.08 4.38 0.44
N ARG A 18 15.22 4.53 -0.26
CA ARG A 18 15.60 3.64 -1.38
C ARG A 18 15.60 2.16 -0.96
N LYS A 19 16.04 1.86 0.26
CA LYS A 19 16.08 0.50 0.82
C LYS A 19 14.68 -0.07 1.00
N GLN A 20 13.76 0.68 1.61
CA GLN A 20 12.36 0.28 1.77
C GLN A 20 11.68 0.12 0.41
N ARG A 21 11.86 1.07 -0.51
CA ARG A 21 11.29 1.00 -1.87
C ARG A 21 11.66 -0.28 -2.60
N LYS A 22 12.94 -0.65 -2.55
CA LYS A 22 13.43 -1.90 -3.15
C LYS A 22 12.69 -3.10 -2.57
N ARG A 23 12.56 -3.18 -1.24
CA ARG A 23 11.81 -4.27 -0.58
C ARG A 23 10.35 -4.33 -1.04
N LEU A 24 9.64 -3.19 -1.05
CA LEU A 24 8.24 -3.11 -1.48
C LEU A 24 8.05 -3.59 -2.93
N MET A 25 8.91 -3.13 -3.84
CA MET A 25 8.90 -3.50 -5.27
C MET A 25 9.20 -4.99 -5.51
N ASP A 26 10.05 -5.58 -4.66
CA ASP A 26 10.38 -7.00 -4.66
C ASP A 26 9.30 -7.86 -3.98
N GLY A 27 8.26 -7.26 -3.39
CA GLY A 27 7.24 -7.97 -2.62
C GLY A 27 7.70 -8.46 -1.25
N ARG A 28 8.81 -7.92 -0.74
CA ARG A 28 9.37 -8.24 0.57
C ARG A 28 8.78 -7.31 1.64
N PHE A 29 7.60 -7.67 2.13
CA PHE A 29 6.93 -6.98 3.22
C PHE A 29 7.33 -7.60 4.55
N GLU A 30 8.49 -7.19 5.07
CA GLU A 30 9.15 -7.83 6.21
C GLU A 30 8.84 -7.13 7.53
N ARG A 31 8.52 -5.83 7.49
CA ARG A 31 8.35 -5.00 8.68
C ARG A 31 7.04 -4.22 8.65
N GLY A 32 6.51 -3.90 9.83
CA GLY A 32 5.35 -3.05 9.97
C GLY A 32 5.45 -1.70 9.25
N GLU A 33 6.64 -1.10 9.29
CA GLU A 33 6.96 0.16 8.57
C GLU A 33 6.74 0.08 7.05
N ASP A 34 6.90 -1.09 6.44
CA ASP A 34 6.74 -1.27 4.99
C ASP A 34 5.27 -1.01 4.59
N PHE A 35 4.32 -1.52 5.39
CA PHE A 35 2.88 -1.31 5.19
C PHE A 35 2.47 0.13 5.48
N VAL A 36 2.98 0.71 6.57
CA VAL A 36 2.71 2.10 6.94
C VAL A 36 3.19 3.05 5.84
N ALA A 37 4.40 2.82 5.33
CA ALA A 37 4.98 3.64 4.29
C ALA A 37 4.19 3.53 2.98
N LEU A 38 3.85 2.30 2.56
CA LEU A 38 3.04 2.07 1.37
C LEU A 38 1.66 2.72 1.47
N ARG A 39 0.95 2.54 2.59
CA ARG A 39 -0.37 3.15 2.79
C ARG A 39 -0.30 4.67 2.79
N ARG A 40 0.66 5.25 3.51
CA ARG A 40 0.85 6.71 3.55
C ARG A 40 1.19 7.26 2.18
N PHE A 41 1.99 6.53 1.41
CA PHE A 41 2.30 6.86 0.03
C PHE A 41 1.05 6.83 -0.87
N VAL A 42 0.19 5.82 -0.73
CA VAL A 42 -1.10 5.74 -1.45
C VAL A 42 -2.06 6.85 -0.99
N GLY A 43 -1.83 7.45 0.18
CA GLY A 43 -2.61 8.56 0.71
C GLY A 43 -3.94 8.14 1.35
N LEU A 44 -4.01 6.91 1.88
CA LEU A 44 -5.22 6.36 2.48
C LEU A 44 -5.10 6.17 4.01
N SER A 45 -6.24 6.26 4.70
CA SER A 45 -6.34 5.83 6.10
C SER A 45 -6.21 4.30 6.22
N GLN A 46 -5.97 3.78 7.42
CA GLN A 46 -5.91 2.31 7.62
C GLN A 46 -7.18 1.63 7.13
N ALA A 47 -8.36 2.17 7.47
CA ALA A 47 -9.65 1.60 7.06
C ALA A 47 -9.80 1.60 5.53
N ARG A 48 -9.56 2.75 4.89
CA ARG A 48 -9.69 2.93 3.44
C ARG A 48 -8.69 2.08 2.64
N PHE A 49 -7.47 1.92 3.16
CA PHE A 49 -6.46 1.06 2.52
C PHE A 49 -6.80 -0.42 2.67
N ALA A 50 -7.29 -0.84 3.83
CA ALA A 50 -7.72 -2.22 4.05
C ALA A 50 -8.92 -2.57 3.16
N GLU A 51 -9.91 -1.67 3.07
CA GLU A 51 -11.06 -1.77 2.18
C GLU A 51 -10.64 -1.89 0.71
N ALA A 52 -9.74 -1.00 0.25
CA ALA A 52 -9.20 -1.05 -1.11
C ALA A 52 -8.42 -2.33 -1.45
N LEU A 53 -7.89 -3.03 -0.44
CA LEU A 53 -7.21 -4.32 -0.59
C LEU A 53 -8.13 -5.53 -0.36
N GLY A 54 -9.40 -5.31 -0.01
CA GLY A 54 -10.34 -6.39 0.30
C GLY A 54 -10.00 -7.17 1.57
N ILE A 55 -9.38 -6.53 2.57
CA ILE A 55 -9.01 -7.14 3.86
C ILE A 55 -9.63 -6.38 5.03
N SER A 56 -9.72 -7.03 6.19
CA SER A 56 -10.14 -6.34 7.41
C SER A 56 -9.10 -5.30 7.87
N VAL A 57 -9.56 -4.20 8.48
CA VAL A 57 -8.65 -3.22 9.12
C VAL A 57 -7.82 -3.87 10.24
N TYR A 58 -8.35 -4.91 10.88
CA TYR A 58 -7.62 -5.70 11.88
C TYR A 58 -6.42 -6.43 11.26
N THR A 59 -6.59 -7.01 10.07
CA THR A 59 -5.50 -7.65 9.31
C THR A 59 -4.40 -6.64 9.01
N LEU A 60 -4.76 -5.47 8.46
CA LEU A 60 -3.78 -4.41 8.17
C LEU A 60 -3.05 -3.94 9.43
N ARG A 61 -3.74 -3.75 10.55
CA ARG A 61 -3.12 -3.36 11.83
C ARG A 61 -2.13 -4.40 12.34
N ASN A 62 -2.44 -5.69 12.22
CA ASN A 62 -1.50 -6.74 12.60
C ASN A 62 -0.23 -6.72 11.73
N TRP A 63 -0.35 -6.41 10.44
CA TRP A 63 0.80 -6.22 9.56
C TRP A 63 1.60 -4.98 9.94
N GLU A 64 0.95 -3.82 10.09
CA GLU A 64 1.61 -2.54 10.46
C GLU A 64 2.29 -2.61 11.84
N GLN A 65 1.81 -3.46 12.75
CA GLN A 65 2.44 -3.71 14.05
C GLN A 65 3.48 -4.83 14.04
N GLY A 66 3.67 -5.51 12.90
CA GLY A 66 4.62 -6.62 12.76
C GLY A 66 4.20 -7.91 13.48
N ARG A 67 2.93 -8.03 13.88
CA ARG A 67 2.39 -9.23 14.57
C ARG A 67 2.11 -10.38 13.62
N ARG A 68 1.83 -10.07 12.35
CA ARG A 68 1.57 -11.05 11.27
C ARG A 68 2.22 -10.57 9.98
N LYS A 69 2.37 -11.49 9.02
CA LYS A 69 2.85 -11.20 7.67
C LYS A 69 1.74 -11.46 6.64
N PRO A 70 1.72 -10.75 5.50
CA PRO A 70 0.84 -11.06 4.38
C PRO A 70 1.30 -12.34 3.69
N GLU A 71 0.36 -13.06 3.11
CA GLU A 71 0.61 -14.32 2.41
C GLU A 71 -0.21 -14.36 1.11
N GLY A 72 0.22 -15.19 0.16
CA GLY A 72 -0.52 -15.46 -1.08
C GLY A 72 -0.95 -14.20 -1.83
N ALA A 73 -2.25 -14.09 -2.12
CA ALA A 73 -2.85 -13.00 -2.89
C ALA A 73 -2.61 -11.60 -2.28
N ALA A 74 -2.48 -11.50 -0.95
CA ALA A 74 -2.20 -10.23 -0.29
C ALA A 74 -0.85 -9.64 -0.73
N ILE A 75 0.19 -10.47 -0.91
CA ILE A 75 1.50 -10.04 -1.40
C ILE A 75 1.36 -9.49 -2.83
N ALA A 76 0.57 -10.14 -3.68
CA ALA A 76 0.33 -9.69 -5.04
C ALA A 76 -0.37 -8.31 -5.06
N LEU A 77 -1.41 -8.13 -4.25
CA LEU A 77 -2.13 -6.86 -4.13
C LEU A 77 -1.24 -5.73 -3.59
N LEU A 78 -0.40 -6.02 -2.59
CA LEU A 78 0.54 -5.03 -2.04
C LEU A 78 1.63 -4.64 -3.05
N ARG A 79 2.06 -5.56 -3.93
CA ARG A 79 2.97 -5.24 -5.05
C ARG A 79 2.29 -4.36 -6.09
N ILE A 80 1.03 -4.62 -6.41
CA ILE A 80 0.22 -3.76 -7.29
C ILE A 80 0.10 -2.38 -6.64
N ALA A 81 -0.20 -2.29 -5.35
CA ALA A 81 -0.27 -1.03 -4.62
C ALA A 81 1.04 -0.24 -4.67
N ALA A 82 2.19 -0.92 -4.61
CA ALA A 82 3.50 -0.28 -4.69
C ALA A 82 3.84 0.24 -6.09
N ARG A 83 3.35 -0.40 -7.16
CA ARG A 83 3.65 -0.04 -8.56
C ARG A 83 2.60 0.85 -9.20
N HIS A 84 1.35 0.66 -8.81
CA HIS A 84 0.16 1.28 -9.39
C HIS A 84 -0.78 1.78 -8.27
N PRO A 85 -0.34 2.72 -7.43
CA PRO A 85 -1.12 3.21 -6.28
C PRO A 85 -2.47 3.84 -6.69
N LYS A 86 -2.59 4.36 -7.93
CA LYS A 86 -3.84 4.91 -8.47
C LYS A 86 -4.95 3.85 -8.54
N ILE A 87 -4.62 2.66 -9.04
CA ILE A 87 -5.57 1.54 -9.17
C ILE A 87 -6.15 1.15 -7.80
N VAL A 88 -5.33 1.19 -6.74
CA VAL A 88 -5.81 0.91 -5.37
C VAL A 88 -6.82 1.94 -4.91
N ARG A 89 -6.60 3.23 -5.21
CA ARG A 89 -7.55 4.29 -4.88
C ARG A 89 -8.84 4.20 -5.69
N GLU A 90 -8.76 3.78 -6.95
CA GLU A 90 -9.92 3.57 -7.82
C GLU A 90 -10.75 2.35 -7.38
N ASN A 91 -10.09 1.27 -6.92
CA ASN A 91 -10.78 0.08 -6.42
C ASN A 91 -11.75 0.41 -5.26
N LEU A 92 -11.37 1.36 -4.41
CA LEU A 92 -12.24 1.88 -3.35
C LEU A 92 -13.55 2.50 -3.88
N ALA A 93 -13.50 3.18 -5.03
CA ALA A 93 -14.68 3.83 -5.62
C ALA A 93 -15.62 2.85 -6.34
N SER A 94 -15.15 1.63 -6.62
CA SER A 94 -15.91 0.61 -7.36
C SER A 94 -16.61 -0.40 -6.45
N ALA A 95 -16.31 -0.39 -5.15
CA ALA A 95 -16.88 -1.30 -4.13
C ALA A 95 -18.03 -0.69 -3.32
N ALA A 96 -18.47 0.52 -3.66
CA ALA A 96 -19.63 1.23 -3.10
C ALA A 96 -20.75 1.33 -4.14
#